data_AF-A0A447PSR4-F1
#
_entry.id   AF-A0A447PSR4-F1
#
_cell.length_a   1.000
_cell.length_b   1.000
_cell.length_c   1.000
_cell.angle_alpha   90.00
_cell.angle_beta   90.00
_cell.angle_gamma   90.00
#
_symmetry.space_group_name_H-M   'P 1'
#
loop_
_entity.id
_entity.type
_entity.pdbx_description
1 polymer ?
#
loop_
_entity_poly.entity_id
_entity_poly.type
_entity_poly.pdbx_seq_one_letter_code
_entity_poly.pdbx_strand_id
1 'polypeptide(L)'
;MNLGHFWVARRCGVRVERFSIGFGKALWRRTDRYGTEYVIALIPLGGYVKMLDERAEPVAPELRRHAFNNKTVGQRAAIIAAGPVANFIFAIFAYWLVFIIGVPGVRPVIGEITPNSIAAQAQIAPGTELKAVDGIETPDWDAVRLQLVSKIGDQQTTVSVAPFGSDQRQDKTLDLRHWAFEPDKQDPVSSLGIRPAGHRLNRYCQKCRRIPQPVKRVCKQATGSLKSMVSR
;
A
#
# COMPACT_ATOMS: atom_id res chain seq x y z
N MET A 1 -3.29 20.78 5.45
CA MET A 1 -2.40 21.69 6.23
C MET A 1 -2.81 23.16 6.13
N ASN A 2 -2.91 23.75 4.93
CA ASN A 2 -3.32 25.16 4.76
C ASN A 2 -4.80 25.44 5.10
N LEU A 3 -5.68 24.44 4.92
CA LEU A 3 -7.11 24.57 5.25
C LEU A 3 -7.34 24.81 6.75
N GLY A 4 -6.52 24.22 7.63
CA GLY A 4 -6.60 24.44 9.08
C GLY A 4 -6.31 25.88 9.46
N HIS A 5 -5.20 26.44 8.95
CA HIS A 5 -4.86 27.85 9.12
C HIS A 5 -5.96 28.78 8.60
N PHE A 6 -6.49 28.49 7.41
CA PHE A 6 -7.56 29.27 6.80
C PHE A 6 -8.84 29.29 7.66
N TRP A 7 -9.26 28.11 8.12
CA TRP A 7 -10.48 27.96 8.91
C TRP A 7 -10.35 28.64 10.28
N VAL A 8 -9.24 28.43 10.98
CA VAL A 8 -8.98 29.07 12.28
C VAL A 8 -8.81 30.59 12.12
N ALA A 9 -8.10 31.07 11.11
CA ALA A 9 -7.93 32.50 10.85
C ALA A 9 -9.27 33.21 10.63
N ARG A 10 -10.17 32.64 9.81
CA ARG A 10 -11.52 33.19 9.62
C ARG A 10 -12.34 33.17 10.91
N ARG A 11 -12.19 32.13 11.75
CA ARG A 11 -12.90 32.03 13.03
C ARG A 11 -12.37 32.99 14.09
N CYS A 12 -11.08 33.35 14.04
CA CYS A 12 -10.48 34.42 14.84
C CYS A 12 -10.72 35.83 14.28
N GLY A 13 -11.51 35.96 13.20
CA GLY A 13 -11.83 37.25 12.57
C GLY A 13 -10.65 37.91 11.88
N VAL A 14 -9.67 37.13 11.42
CA VAL A 14 -8.55 37.57 10.58
C VAL A 14 -9.00 37.52 9.12
N ARG A 15 -8.73 38.59 8.36
CA ARG A 15 -9.02 38.62 6.93
C ARG A 15 -7.96 37.84 6.18
N VAL A 16 -8.40 36.94 5.30
CA VAL A 16 -7.53 36.18 4.40
C VAL A 16 -7.65 36.77 3.01
N GLU A 17 -6.55 37.21 2.43
CA GLU A 17 -6.50 37.79 1.09
C GLU A 17 -6.52 36.71 0.02
N ARG A 18 -5.72 35.65 0.20
CA ARG A 18 -5.59 34.58 -0.78
C ARG A 18 -5.45 33.21 -0.13
N PHE A 19 -6.21 32.25 -0.64
CA PHE A 19 -6.10 30.83 -0.32
C PHE A 19 -5.76 30.06 -1.59
N SER A 20 -4.53 29.58 -1.71
CA SER A 20 -4.08 28.83 -2.88
C SER A 20 -3.93 27.35 -2.54
N ILE A 21 -4.53 26.49 -3.36
CA ILE A 21 -4.27 25.05 -3.39
C ILE A 21 -3.33 24.80 -4.56
N GLY A 22 -2.13 24.33 -4.25
CA GLY A 22 -1.04 24.15 -5.19
C GLY A 22 -0.16 25.39 -5.40
N PHE A 23 0.88 25.21 -6.21
CA PHE A 23 1.85 26.23 -6.61
C PHE A 23 1.87 26.46 -8.13
N GLY A 24 2.46 27.58 -8.54
CA GLY A 24 2.66 27.92 -9.94
C GLY A 24 1.46 28.64 -10.58
N LYS A 25 1.28 28.44 -11.89
CA LYS A 25 0.25 29.13 -12.67
C LYS A 25 -1.14 28.76 -12.15
N ALA A 26 -1.97 29.76 -11.91
CA ALA A 26 -3.36 29.56 -11.53
C ALA A 26 -4.15 28.97 -12.71
N LEU A 27 -4.79 27.83 -12.48
CA LEU A 27 -5.75 27.23 -13.39
C LEU A 27 -7.14 27.86 -13.20
N TRP A 28 -7.47 28.18 -11.95
CA TRP A 28 -8.76 28.75 -11.61
C TRP A 28 -8.65 29.71 -10.43
N ARG A 29 -9.45 30.78 -10.46
CA ARG A 29 -9.50 31.82 -9.43
C ARG A 29 -10.95 32.22 -9.17
N ARG A 30 -11.32 32.41 -7.90
CA ARG A 30 -12.62 32.93 -7.49
C ARG A 30 -12.52 33.75 -6.21
N THR A 31 -13.18 34.90 -6.17
CA THR A 31 -13.22 35.76 -4.98
C THR A 31 -14.54 35.59 -4.23
N ASP A 32 -14.48 35.41 -2.91
CA ASP A 32 -15.64 35.32 -2.01
C ASP A 32 -16.13 36.71 -1.57
N ARG A 33 -17.34 36.80 -1.01
CA ARG A 33 -17.99 38.03 -0.51
C ARG A 33 -17.18 38.76 0.58
N TYR A 34 -16.25 38.06 1.22
CA TYR A 34 -15.34 38.62 2.23
C TYR A 34 -14.00 39.09 1.64
N GLY A 35 -13.86 39.04 0.31
CA GLY A 35 -12.67 39.48 -0.43
C GLY A 35 -11.50 38.49 -0.37
N THR A 36 -11.75 37.21 -0.08
CA THR A 36 -10.74 36.15 -0.15
C THR A 36 -10.68 35.57 -1.56
N GLU A 37 -9.49 35.58 -2.17
CA GLU A 37 -9.23 34.96 -3.47
C GLU A 37 -8.85 33.48 -3.30
N TYR A 38 -9.70 32.59 -3.80
CA TYR A 38 -9.45 31.15 -3.88
C TYR A 38 -8.76 30.84 -5.20
N VAL A 39 -7.61 30.19 -5.14
CA VAL A 39 -6.80 29.83 -6.31
C VAL A 39 -6.56 28.34 -6.33
N ILE A 40 -6.79 27.71 -7.49
CA ILE A 40 -6.34 26.35 -7.78
C ILE A 40 -5.20 26.48 -8.78
N ALA A 41 -4.01 26.05 -8.40
CA ALA A 41 -2.81 26.16 -9.22
C ALA A 41 -2.43 24.80 -9.84
N LEU A 42 -1.62 24.87 -10.89
CA LEU A 42 -1.26 23.71 -11.72
C LEU A 42 -0.55 22.59 -10.95
N ILE A 43 0.32 22.94 -10.00
CA ILE A 43 1.12 21.95 -9.27
C ILE A 43 0.42 21.66 -7.94
N PRO A 44 -0.13 20.45 -7.71
CA PRO A 44 -0.91 20.13 -6.51
C PRO A 44 -0.07 19.90 -5.24
N LEU A 45 1.25 20.09 -5.30
CA LEU A 45 2.18 19.87 -4.20
C LEU A 45 2.12 21.00 -3.16
N GLY A 46 1.00 21.13 -2.43
CA GLY A 46 0.88 22.06 -1.30
C GLY A 46 -0.04 23.24 -1.55
N GLY A 47 0.37 24.45 -1.18
CA GLY A 47 -0.43 25.68 -1.26
C GLY A 47 0.01 26.70 -0.21
N TYR A 48 -0.69 27.84 -0.12
CA TYR A 48 -0.41 28.84 0.91
C TYR A 48 -1.66 29.66 1.27
N VAL A 49 -1.63 30.26 2.45
CA VAL A 49 -2.67 31.18 2.95
C VAL A 49 -2.02 32.54 3.19
N LYS A 50 -2.37 33.53 2.37
CA LYS A 50 -1.94 34.92 2.59
C LYS A 50 -2.97 35.60 3.50
N MET A 51 -2.57 35.87 4.74
CA MET A 51 -3.37 36.60 5.72
C MET A 51 -3.03 38.09 5.64
N LEU A 52 -4.01 38.94 5.97
CA LEU A 52 -3.79 40.38 6.07
C LEU A 52 -2.79 40.67 7.21
N ASP A 53 -1.68 41.32 6.88
CA ASP A 53 -0.63 41.69 7.83
C ASP A 53 -0.11 43.10 7.52
N GLU A 54 -0.18 44.00 8.50
CA GLU A 54 0.25 45.40 8.37
C GLU A 54 1.76 45.56 8.24
N ARG A 55 2.53 44.55 8.67
CA ARG A 55 3.99 44.54 8.49
C ARG A 55 4.39 44.18 7.07
N ALA A 56 3.53 43.45 6.36
CA ALA A 56 3.80 43.00 5.01
C ALA A 56 3.39 44.06 3.98
N GLU A 57 2.21 44.68 4.14
CA GLU A 57 1.70 45.69 3.22
C GLU A 57 0.91 46.80 3.94
N PRO A 58 0.81 48.03 3.37
CA PRO A 58 0.03 49.11 3.95
C PRO A 58 -1.46 48.74 3.97
N VAL A 59 -2.05 48.63 5.17
CA VAL A 59 -3.47 48.27 5.35
C VAL A 59 -4.31 49.51 5.68
N ALA A 60 -5.46 49.63 5.02
CA ALA A 60 -6.45 50.68 5.27
C ALA A 60 -6.87 50.69 6.75
N PRO A 61 -7.04 51.88 7.39
CA PRO A 61 -7.31 52.00 8.84
C PRO A 61 -8.48 51.15 9.35
N GLU A 62 -9.50 50.98 8.52
CA GLU A 62 -10.72 50.22 8.85
C GLU A 62 -10.48 48.70 8.91
N LEU A 63 -9.50 48.18 8.16
CA LEU A 63 -9.20 46.74 8.07
C LEU A 63 -8.12 46.29 9.05
N ARG A 64 -7.47 47.24 9.73
CA ARG A 64 -6.41 46.98 10.74
C ARG A 64 -6.85 46.04 11.86
N ARG A 65 -8.10 46.12 12.30
CA ARG A 65 -8.67 45.23 13.33
C ARG A 65 -8.78 43.76 12.87
N HIS A 66 -8.72 43.53 11.56
CA HIS A 66 -8.76 42.21 10.93
C HIS A 66 -7.38 41.71 10.51
N ALA A 67 -6.32 42.48 10.75
CA ALA A 67 -4.95 42.05 10.50
C ALA A 67 -4.49 41.04 11.55
N PHE A 68 -3.67 40.08 11.12
CA PHE A 68 -3.17 38.99 11.96
C PHE A 68 -2.34 39.49 13.14
N ASN A 69 -1.51 40.52 12.91
CA ASN A 69 -0.62 41.11 13.90
C ASN A 69 -1.37 41.80 15.07
N ASN A 70 -2.58 42.29 14.83
CA ASN A 70 -3.41 42.96 15.83
C ASN A 70 -4.29 41.99 16.66
N LYS A 71 -4.19 40.69 16.42
CA LYS A 71 -4.88 39.67 17.23
C LYS A 71 -4.11 39.32 18.51
N THR A 72 -4.83 38.79 19.49
CA THR A 72 -4.23 38.39 20.77
C THR A 72 -3.19 37.29 20.57
N VAL A 73 -2.26 37.16 21.54
CA VAL A 73 -1.22 36.12 21.49
C VAL A 73 -1.84 34.72 21.35
N GLY A 74 -2.91 34.43 22.10
CA GLY A 74 -3.62 33.15 22.02
C GLY A 74 -4.24 32.87 20.65
N GLN A 75 -4.82 33.88 19.99
CA GLN A 75 -5.39 33.73 18.65
C GLN A 75 -4.30 33.47 17.59
N ARG A 76 -3.18 34.18 17.67
CA ARG A 76 -2.03 33.95 16.77
C ARG A 76 -1.43 32.56 16.97
N ALA A 77 -1.25 32.14 18.22
CA ALA A 77 -0.77 30.81 18.55
C ALA A 77 -1.71 29.71 18.03
N ALA A 78 -3.03 29.88 18.18
CA ALA A 78 -4.01 28.93 17.65
C ALA A 78 -3.95 28.82 16.11
N ILE A 79 -3.79 29.93 15.41
CA ILE A 79 -3.66 29.94 13.94
C ILE A 79 -2.38 29.20 13.50
N ILE A 80 -1.25 29.43 14.17
CA ILE A 80 0.03 28.77 13.85
C ILE A 80 -0.05 27.26 14.17
N ALA A 81 -0.65 26.89 15.31
CA ALA A 81 -0.80 25.50 15.72
C ALA A 81 -1.77 24.70 14.83
N ALA A 82 -2.71 25.38 14.15
CA ALA A 82 -3.68 24.75 13.26
C ALA A 82 -3.01 23.97 12.11
N GLY A 83 -1.81 24.38 11.68
CA GLY A 83 -1.01 23.67 10.69
C GLY A 83 -0.62 22.26 11.12
N PRO A 84 0.22 22.13 12.14
CA PRO A 84 0.59 20.83 12.70
C PRO A 84 -0.61 19.96 13.06
N VAL A 85 -1.62 20.52 13.74
CA VAL A 85 -2.83 19.78 14.13
C VAL A 85 -3.56 19.20 12.91
N ALA A 86 -3.71 19.98 11.84
CA ALA A 86 -4.32 19.48 10.60
C ALA A 86 -3.49 18.36 9.95
N ASN A 87 -2.16 18.35 10.10
CA ASN A 87 -1.33 17.25 9.63
C ASN A 87 -1.54 15.98 10.45
N PHE A 88 -1.63 16.09 11.78
CA PHE A 88 -1.93 14.97 12.66
C PHE A 88 -3.30 14.35 12.34
N ILE A 89 -4.34 15.18 12.19
CA ILE A 89 -5.68 14.70 11.82
C ILE A 89 -5.65 14.02 10.45
N PHE A 90 -4.94 14.60 9.48
CA PHE A 90 -4.78 13.99 8.16
C PHE A 90 -4.06 12.64 8.24
N ALA A 91 -3.02 12.51 9.04
CA ALA A 91 -2.30 11.25 9.23
C ALA A 91 -3.20 10.17 9.86
N ILE A 92 -3.98 10.52 10.89
CA ILE A 92 -4.96 9.61 11.51
C ILE A 92 -5.99 9.15 10.47
N PHE A 93 -6.54 10.08 9.70
CA PHE A 93 -7.52 9.76 8.65
C PHE A 93 -6.93 8.88 7.55
N ALA A 94 -5.71 9.18 7.08
CA ALA A 94 -5.02 8.40 6.07
C ALA A 94 -4.73 6.97 6.57
N TYR A 95 -4.28 6.84 7.82
CA TYR A 95 -4.05 5.53 8.43
C TYR A 95 -5.35 4.74 8.58
N TRP A 96 -6.41 5.39 9.08
CA TRP A 96 -7.74 4.79 9.16
C TRP A 96 -8.25 4.30 7.79
N LEU A 97 -8.04 5.08 6.73
CA LEU A 97 -8.40 4.70 5.37
C LEU A 97 -7.61 3.48 4.87
N VAL A 98 -6.31 3.41 5.16
CA VAL A 98 -5.47 2.24 4.84
C VAL A 98 -6.01 0.98 5.54
N PHE A 99 -6.47 1.09 6.79
CA PHE A 99 -7.07 -0.03 7.52
C PHE A 99 -8.41 -0.49 6.90
N ILE A 100 -9.23 0.43 6.40
CA ILE A 100 -10.50 0.08 5.72
C ILE A 100 -10.26 -0.60 4.37
N ILE A 101 -9.33 -0.07 3.57
CA ILE A 101 -9.02 -0.65 2.24
C ILE A 101 -8.35 -2.02 2.40
N GLY A 102 -7.68 -2.25 3.54
CA GLY A 102 -6.87 -3.42 3.79
C GLY A 102 -5.53 -3.35 3.06
N VAL A 103 -4.53 -4.06 3.59
CA VAL A 103 -3.24 -4.20 2.92
C VAL A 103 -3.36 -5.37 1.93
N PRO A 104 -3.05 -5.18 0.63
CA PRO A 104 -3.06 -6.28 -0.33
C PRO A 104 -1.93 -7.26 0.01
N GLY A 105 -2.26 -8.32 0.75
CA GLY A 105 -1.37 -9.44 1.02
C GLY A 105 -1.03 -10.20 -0.26
N VAL A 106 0.13 -10.87 -0.27
CA VAL A 106 0.47 -11.80 -1.36
C VAL A 106 -0.46 -13.01 -1.22
N ARG A 107 -1.42 -13.14 -2.13
CA ARG A 107 -2.38 -14.24 -2.14
C ARG A 107 -1.66 -15.59 -2.02
N PRO A 108 -2.12 -16.52 -1.16
CA PRO A 108 -1.43 -17.77 -0.89
C PRO A 108 -1.69 -18.80 -2.01
N VAL A 109 -1.11 -18.53 -3.18
CA VAL A 109 -1.24 -19.39 -4.37
C VAL A 109 -0.15 -20.45 -4.37
N ILE A 110 -0.57 -21.71 -4.42
CA ILE A 110 0.32 -22.88 -4.42
C ILE A 110 1.06 -22.96 -5.75
N GLY A 111 2.39 -23.03 -5.70
CA GLY A 111 3.24 -23.13 -6.88
C GLY A 111 3.53 -24.58 -7.27
N GLU A 112 3.99 -25.36 -6.31
CA GLU A 112 4.35 -26.77 -6.50
C GLU A 112 3.91 -27.59 -5.27
N ILE A 113 3.65 -28.88 -5.50
CA ILE A 113 3.33 -29.84 -4.45
C ILE A 113 4.41 -30.93 -4.48
N THR A 114 5.01 -31.22 -3.32
CA THR A 114 5.98 -32.29 -3.16
C THR A 114 5.27 -33.65 -3.30
N PRO A 115 5.77 -34.59 -4.12
CA PRO A 115 5.19 -35.93 -4.23
C PRO A 115 5.14 -36.64 -2.87
N ASN A 116 4.11 -37.47 -2.66
CA ASN A 116 3.87 -38.24 -1.43
C ASN A 116 3.69 -37.42 -0.13
N SER A 117 3.53 -36.10 -0.23
CA SER A 117 3.26 -35.25 0.94
C SER A 117 1.81 -35.30 1.40
N ILE A 118 1.52 -34.72 2.56
CA ILE A 118 0.16 -34.57 3.10
C ILE A 118 -0.72 -33.79 2.10
N ALA A 119 -0.20 -32.70 1.54
CA ALA A 119 -0.94 -31.93 0.53
C ALA A 119 -1.19 -32.72 -0.78
N ALA A 120 -0.25 -33.58 -1.18
CA ALA A 120 -0.44 -34.47 -2.33
C ALA A 120 -1.53 -35.53 -2.07
N GLN A 121 -1.55 -36.11 -0.86
CA GLN A 121 -2.58 -37.08 -0.44
C GLN A 121 -3.97 -36.45 -0.40
N ALA A 122 -4.06 -35.18 0.01
CA ALA A 122 -5.28 -34.39 -0.02
C ALA A 122 -5.69 -33.91 -1.43
N GLN A 123 -4.98 -34.32 -2.48
CA GLN A 123 -5.26 -33.98 -3.88
C GLN A 123 -5.32 -32.47 -4.14
N ILE A 124 -4.45 -31.72 -3.46
CA ILE A 124 -4.29 -30.29 -3.71
C ILE A 124 -3.47 -30.12 -5.00
N ALA A 125 -3.95 -29.28 -5.91
CA ALA A 125 -3.32 -29.06 -7.20
C ALA A 125 -2.47 -27.78 -7.21
N PRO A 126 -1.34 -27.74 -7.94
CA PRO A 126 -0.64 -26.50 -8.25
C PRO A 126 -1.56 -25.46 -8.90
N GLY A 127 -1.41 -24.19 -8.54
CA GLY A 127 -2.22 -23.09 -9.04
C GLY A 127 -3.54 -22.86 -8.29
N THR A 128 -3.82 -23.61 -7.22
CA THR A 128 -4.91 -23.29 -6.30
C THR A 128 -4.46 -22.28 -5.24
N GLU A 129 -5.38 -21.43 -4.80
CA GLU A 129 -5.23 -20.49 -3.70
C GLU A 129 -5.83 -21.09 -2.43
N LEU A 130 -5.11 -21.03 -1.31
CA LEU A 130 -5.70 -21.30 0.01
C LEU A 130 -6.58 -20.12 0.41
N LYS A 131 -7.84 -20.39 0.75
CA LYS A 131 -8.81 -19.38 1.17
C LYS A 131 -9.01 -19.37 2.68
N ALA A 132 -9.02 -20.56 3.28
CA ALA A 132 -9.22 -20.69 4.72
C ALA A 132 -8.58 -21.96 5.27
N VAL A 133 -8.31 -21.95 6.58
CA VAL A 133 -7.93 -23.13 7.38
C VAL A 133 -8.94 -23.24 8.51
N ASP A 134 -9.67 -24.36 8.58
CA ASP A 134 -10.79 -24.61 9.50
C ASP A 134 -11.81 -23.46 9.57
N GLY A 135 -12.11 -22.87 8.41
CA GLY A 135 -13.08 -21.76 8.28
C GLY A 135 -12.53 -20.37 8.60
N ILE A 136 -11.27 -20.25 9.03
CA ILE A 136 -10.61 -18.96 9.27
C ILE A 136 -9.95 -18.50 7.97
N GLU A 137 -10.35 -17.31 7.48
CA GLU A 137 -9.81 -16.72 6.24
C GLU A 137 -8.30 -16.49 6.34
N THR A 138 -7.58 -16.89 5.29
CA THR A 138 -6.14 -16.78 5.19
C THR A 138 -5.74 -15.94 3.96
N PRO A 139 -5.75 -14.59 4.07
CA PRO A 139 -5.54 -13.69 2.94
C PRO A 139 -4.12 -13.72 2.36
N ASP A 140 -3.14 -14.23 3.11
CA ASP A 140 -1.74 -14.35 2.73
C ASP A 140 -1.07 -15.58 3.35
N TRP A 141 0.17 -15.84 2.95
CA TRP A 141 0.95 -16.98 3.45
C TRP A 141 1.24 -16.92 4.95
N ASP A 142 1.34 -15.73 5.55
CA ASP A 142 1.62 -15.60 6.98
C ASP A 142 0.40 -15.96 7.81
N ALA A 143 -0.81 -15.58 7.36
CA ALA A 143 -2.07 -16.06 7.92
C ALA A 143 -2.20 -17.59 7.81
N VAL A 144 -1.84 -18.18 6.66
CA VAL A 144 -1.81 -19.66 6.51
C VAL A 144 -0.87 -20.28 7.54
N ARG A 145 0.36 -19.78 7.66
CA ARG A 145 1.35 -20.31 8.63
C ARG A 145 0.83 -20.23 10.05
N LEU A 146 0.29 -19.08 10.45
CA LEU A 146 -0.24 -18.87 11.79
C LEU A 146 -1.35 -19.89 12.11
N GLN A 147 -2.27 -20.11 11.16
CA GLN A 147 -3.33 -21.09 11.34
C GLN A 147 -2.78 -22.51 11.41
N LEU A 148 -1.85 -22.90 10.53
CA LEU A 148 -1.25 -24.23 10.55
C LEU A 148 -0.47 -24.53 11.84
N VAL A 149 0.27 -23.54 12.39
CA VAL A 149 0.96 -23.70 13.67
C VAL A 149 -0.04 -23.99 14.81
N SER A 150 -1.23 -23.41 14.76
CA SER A 150 -2.28 -23.70 15.75
C SER A 150 -2.85 -25.13 15.67
N LYS A 151 -2.54 -25.87 14.59
CA LYS A 151 -3.00 -27.25 14.35
C LYS A 151 -1.98 -28.31 14.73
N ILE A 152 -0.85 -27.92 15.31
CA ILE A 152 0.15 -28.88 15.79
C ILE A 152 -0.48 -29.71 16.91
N GLY A 153 -0.52 -31.04 16.73
CA GLY A 153 -1.13 -31.99 17.67
C GLY A 153 -2.56 -32.40 17.30
N ASP A 154 -3.20 -31.73 16.35
CA ASP A 154 -4.49 -32.16 15.82
C ASP A 154 -4.32 -33.37 14.89
N GLN A 155 -5.36 -34.19 14.78
CA GLN A 155 -5.34 -35.37 13.89
C GLN A 155 -5.55 -34.99 12.42
N GLN A 156 -6.28 -33.89 12.17
CA GLN A 156 -6.59 -33.41 10.84
C GLN A 156 -6.93 -31.93 10.87
N THR A 157 -6.82 -31.27 9.73
CA THR A 157 -7.34 -29.90 9.52
C THR A 157 -8.01 -29.82 8.15
N THR A 158 -9.00 -28.95 8.01
CA THR A 158 -9.69 -28.70 6.75
C THR A 158 -9.16 -27.41 6.13
N VAL A 159 -8.68 -27.49 4.89
CA VAL A 159 -8.27 -26.31 4.12
C VAL A 159 -9.26 -26.05 2.99
N SER A 160 -9.81 -24.85 2.92
CA SER A 160 -10.62 -24.41 1.79
C SER A 160 -9.70 -23.88 0.71
N VAL A 161 -9.74 -24.47 -0.48
CA VAL A 161 -8.93 -24.06 -1.64
C VAL A 161 -9.84 -23.65 -2.80
N ALA A 162 -9.36 -22.76 -3.67
CA ALA A 162 -10.03 -22.42 -4.92
C ALA A 162 -9.01 -22.35 -6.06
N PRO A 163 -9.34 -22.75 -7.30
CA PRO A 163 -8.48 -22.47 -8.45
C PRO A 163 -8.19 -20.96 -8.55
N PHE A 164 -6.97 -20.57 -8.92
CA PHE A 164 -6.61 -19.15 -9.02
C PHE A 164 -7.57 -18.39 -9.95
N GLY A 165 -8.21 -17.35 -9.41
CA GLY A 165 -9.19 -16.53 -10.14
C GLY A 165 -10.61 -17.09 -10.16
N SER A 166 -10.88 -18.20 -9.47
CA SER A 166 -12.23 -18.74 -9.24
C SER A 166 -12.69 -18.48 -7.80
N ASP A 167 -13.97 -18.23 -7.63
CA ASP A 167 -14.63 -18.17 -6.31
C ASP A 167 -15.23 -19.52 -5.88
N GLN A 168 -15.13 -20.56 -6.71
CA GLN A 168 -15.57 -21.90 -6.34
C GLN A 168 -14.58 -22.53 -5.34
N ARG A 169 -14.95 -22.48 -4.07
CA ARG A 169 -14.20 -23.09 -2.97
C ARG A 169 -14.46 -24.60 -2.92
N GLN A 170 -13.41 -25.35 -2.60
CA GLN A 170 -13.43 -26.78 -2.32
C GLN A 170 -12.69 -27.02 -1.02
N ASP A 171 -13.32 -27.76 -0.11
CA ASP A 171 -12.68 -28.16 1.14
C ASP A 171 -11.88 -29.44 0.94
N LYS A 172 -10.65 -29.43 1.48
CA LYS A 172 -9.72 -30.55 1.46
C LYS A 172 -9.28 -30.86 2.88
N THR A 173 -9.42 -32.11 3.30
CA THR A 173 -8.96 -32.55 4.61
C THR A 173 -7.50 -32.99 4.53
N LEU A 174 -6.66 -32.40 5.38
CA LEU A 174 -5.27 -32.78 5.56
C LEU A 174 -5.18 -33.73 6.76
N ASP A 175 -4.58 -34.90 6.57
CA ASP A 175 -4.27 -35.84 7.65
C ASP A 175 -2.96 -35.41 8.34
N LEU A 176 -3.06 -35.03 9.61
CA LEU A 176 -1.94 -34.51 10.40
C LEU A 176 -1.39 -35.53 11.41
N ARG A 177 -1.93 -36.76 11.45
CA ARG A 177 -1.52 -37.79 12.45
C ARG A 177 -0.04 -38.12 12.43
N HIS A 178 0.60 -37.98 11.27
CA HIS A 178 2.04 -38.21 11.08
C HIS A 178 2.79 -36.93 10.71
N TRP A 179 2.18 -35.77 10.94
CA TRP A 179 2.79 -34.48 10.66
C TRP A 179 3.74 -34.10 11.79
N ALA A 180 5.04 -34.23 11.53
CA ALA A 180 6.09 -33.87 12.47
C ALA A 180 7.06 -32.89 11.81
N PHE A 181 7.26 -31.74 12.45
CA PHE A 181 8.23 -30.72 12.06
C PHE A 181 8.68 -29.91 13.28
N GLU A 182 9.81 -29.23 13.18
CA GLU A 182 10.29 -28.29 14.20
C GLU A 182 9.78 -26.89 13.88
N PRO A 183 8.82 -26.31 14.64
CA PRO A 183 8.20 -25.02 14.31
C PRO A 183 9.19 -23.85 14.25
N ASP A 184 10.27 -23.92 15.04
CA ASP A 184 11.30 -22.87 15.10
C ASP A 184 12.30 -22.94 13.94
N LYS A 185 12.34 -24.05 13.18
CA LYS A 185 13.35 -24.29 12.12
C LYS A 185 12.74 -24.55 10.74
N GLN A 186 11.48 -24.94 10.68
CA GLN A 186 10.82 -25.39 9.45
C GLN A 186 9.53 -24.61 9.18
N ASP A 187 9.28 -24.24 7.92
CA ASP A 187 8.03 -23.61 7.50
C ASP A 187 6.89 -24.65 7.51
N PRO A 188 5.80 -24.46 8.27
CA PRO A 188 4.67 -25.39 8.31
C PRO A 188 4.02 -25.62 6.95
N VAL A 189 4.09 -24.63 6.04
CA VAL A 189 3.58 -24.77 4.68
C VAL A 189 4.45 -25.77 3.90
N SER A 190 5.76 -25.64 4.03
CA SER A 190 6.72 -26.52 3.34
C SER A 190 6.71 -27.94 3.90
N SER A 191 6.46 -28.11 5.21
CA SER A 191 6.39 -29.44 5.84
C SER A 191 5.15 -30.24 5.42
N LEU A 192 4.05 -29.58 5.06
CA LEU A 192 2.90 -30.22 4.38
C LEU A 192 3.18 -30.56 2.91
N GLY A 193 4.34 -30.19 2.40
CA GLY A 193 4.75 -30.36 1.01
C GLY A 193 4.15 -29.35 0.06
N ILE A 194 3.73 -28.18 0.56
CA ILE A 194 3.26 -27.06 -0.26
C ILE A 194 4.44 -26.11 -0.48
N ARG A 195 4.73 -25.79 -1.74
CA ARG A 195 5.68 -24.72 -2.08
C ARG A 195 4.92 -23.50 -2.60
N PRO A 196 5.05 -22.34 -1.93
CA PRO A 196 4.47 -21.10 -2.43
C PRO A 196 4.87 -20.82 -3.87
N ALA A 197 3.92 -20.34 -4.68
CA ALA A 197 4.27 -19.75 -5.96
C ALA A 197 5.14 -18.52 -5.67
N GLY A 198 6.46 -18.64 -5.86
CA GLY A 198 7.35 -17.49 -5.76
C GLY A 198 6.88 -16.38 -6.69
N HIS A 199 7.26 -15.13 -6.42
CA HIS A 199 7.11 -14.03 -7.38
C HIS A 199 7.83 -14.40 -8.67
N ARG A 200 7.12 -15.08 -9.57
CA ARG A 200 7.60 -15.38 -10.90
C ARG A 200 7.70 -14.03 -11.60
N LEU A 201 8.90 -13.45 -11.57
CA LEU A 201 9.42 -12.56 -12.60
C LEU A 201 9.48 -13.31 -13.95
N ASN A 202 8.38 -13.92 -14.37
CA ASN A 202 8.32 -14.85 -15.48
C ASN A 202 7.63 -14.26 -16.71
N ARG A 203 7.81 -12.95 -16.93
CA ARG A 203 7.54 -12.35 -18.25
C ARG A 203 8.74 -12.47 -19.19
N TYR A 204 9.96 -12.70 -18.68
CA TYR A 204 11.16 -12.83 -19.52
C TYR A 204 11.41 -14.26 -20.03
N CYS A 205 11.18 -15.32 -19.24
CA CYS A 205 11.48 -16.70 -19.68
C CYS A 205 10.50 -17.23 -20.74
N GLN A 206 9.26 -16.71 -20.78
CA GLN A 206 8.27 -17.10 -21.78
C GLN A 206 8.64 -16.59 -23.19
N LYS A 207 9.32 -15.43 -23.27
CA LYS A 207 9.80 -14.86 -24.54
C LYS A 207 10.94 -15.70 -25.13
N CYS A 208 11.80 -16.28 -24.30
CA CYS A 208 12.87 -17.18 -24.74
C CYS A 208 12.36 -18.55 -25.24
N ARG A 209 11.16 -18.99 -24.83
CA ARG A 209 10.58 -20.27 -25.27
C ARG A 209 10.01 -20.22 -26.69
N ARG A 210 9.62 -19.02 -27.17
CA ARG A 210 9.07 -18.78 -28.52
C ARG A 210 10.13 -18.44 -29.58
N ILE A 211 11.41 -18.43 -29.23
CA ILE A 211 12.48 -18.19 -30.19
C ILE A 211 12.66 -19.44 -31.07
N PRO A 212 12.59 -19.34 -32.41
CA PRO A 212 12.85 -20.44 -33.32
C PRO A 212 14.24 -21.06 -33.08
N GLN A 213 14.36 -22.39 -33.13
CA GLN A 213 15.61 -23.14 -32.98
C GLN A 213 16.84 -22.55 -33.70
N PRO A 214 16.75 -21.98 -34.93
CA PRO A 214 17.93 -21.37 -35.57
C PRO A 214 18.53 -20.20 -34.78
N VAL A 215 17.71 -19.39 -34.09
CA VAL A 215 18.20 -18.23 -33.31
C VAL A 215 18.82 -18.67 -31.97
N LYS A 216 18.40 -19.81 -31.41
CA LYS A 216 19.01 -20.40 -30.20
C LYS A 216 20.46 -20.85 -30.43
N ARG A 217 20.83 -21.26 -31.65
CA ARG A 217 22.21 -21.61 -32.02
C ARG A 217 23.12 -20.38 -32.10
N VAL A 218 22.63 -19.29 -32.69
CA VAL A 218 23.39 -18.03 -32.82
C VAL A 218 23.69 -17.41 -31.45
N CYS A 219 22.72 -17.39 -30.52
CA CYS A 219 22.97 -16.94 -29.16
C CYS A 219 23.99 -17.81 -28.41
N LYS A 220 23.94 -19.15 -28.56
CA LYS A 220 24.90 -20.07 -27.91
C LYS A 220 26.33 -19.88 -28.44
N GLN A 221 26.50 -19.57 -29.73
CA GLN A 221 27.81 -19.28 -30.31
C GLN A 221 28.38 -17.93 -29.85
N ALA A 222 27.53 -16.90 -29.72
CA ALA A 222 27.96 -15.60 -29.19
C ALA A 222 28.41 -15.66 -27.72
N THR A 223 27.79 -16.51 -26.89
CA THR A 223 28.20 -16.67 -25.48
C THR A 223 29.46 -17.51 -25.30
N GLY A 224 29.77 -18.40 -26.25
CA GLY A 224 31.02 -19.17 -26.25
C GLY A 224 32.24 -18.30 -26.55
N SER A 225 32.09 -17.32 -27.46
CA SER A 225 33.19 -16.42 -27.83
C SER A 225 33.51 -15.34 -26.79
N LEU A 226 32.54 -14.94 -25.94
CA LEU A 226 32.82 -14.01 -24.84
C LEU A 226 33.58 -14.66 -23.68
N LYS A 227 33.40 -15.97 -23.43
CA LYS A 227 34.13 -16.68 -22.36
C LYS A 227 35.62 -16.88 -22.66
N SER A 228 36.01 -16.94 -23.94
CA SER A 228 37.44 -17.04 -24.31
C SER A 228 38.17 -15.69 -24.28
N MET A 229 37.45 -14.56 -24.19
CA MET A 229 38.03 -13.21 -24.22
C MET A 229 38.22 -12.59 -22.83
N VAL A 230 37.69 -13.23 -21.78
CA VAL A 230 37.82 -12.80 -20.36
C VAL A 230 38.79 -13.72 -19.58
N SER A 231 39.39 -14.71 -20.25
CA SER A 231 40.38 -15.63 -19.66
C SER A 231 41.80 -15.43 -20.22
N ARG A 232 42.14 -14.21 -20.64
CA ARG A 232 43.51 -13.74 -20.84
C ARG A 232 43.68 -12.39 -20.18
#